data_AF-A0A6B0XD37-F1
#
_entry.id   AF-A0A6B0XD37-F1
#
_cell.length_a   1.000
_cell.length_b   1.000
_cell.length_c   1.000
_cell.angle_alpha   90.00
_cell.angle_beta   90.00
_cell.angle_gamma   90.00
#
_symmetry.space_group_name_H-M   'P 1'
#
loop_
_entity.id
_entity.type
_entity.pdbx_description
1 polymer ?
#
loop_
_entity_poly.entity_id
_entity_poly.type
_entity_poly.pdbx_seq_one_letter_code
_entity_poly.pdbx_strand_id
1 'polypeptide(L)'
;MPHDGTSLLPIIEGQQADRHIFAQAHEAVGAPCIMVREGRFKYNYIHGHPPQLFDLESDPGEWNNLAGAAEDAATETRLRELILDRFDPDKMAADNLDSLYRRRLIRDVMYKHDASWNHATTFDPRRGALDQYRR
;
A
#
# COMPACT_ATOMS: atom_id res chain seq x y z
N MET A 1 10.27 -7.89 -15.72
CA MET A 1 10.37 -6.74 -14.78
C MET A 1 10.69 -7.29 -13.40
N PRO A 2 11.40 -6.53 -12.55
CA PRO A 2 11.50 -6.89 -11.14
C PRO A 2 10.10 -6.95 -10.53
N HIS A 3 9.87 -7.92 -9.66
CA HIS A 3 8.61 -8.13 -8.95
C HIS A 3 8.93 -8.36 -7.48
N ASP A 4 8.10 -7.81 -6.59
CA ASP A 4 8.32 -7.87 -5.14
C ASP A 4 7.85 -9.19 -4.51
N GLY A 5 7.11 -10.00 -5.27
CA GLY A 5 6.55 -11.28 -4.83
C GLY A 5 7.38 -12.49 -5.25
N THR A 6 6.89 -13.66 -4.89
CA THR A 6 7.45 -14.96 -5.28
C THR A 6 6.40 -15.82 -5.96
N SER A 7 6.84 -16.69 -6.87
CA SER A 7 5.97 -17.65 -7.56
C SER A 7 5.19 -18.52 -6.57
N LEU A 8 3.93 -18.83 -6.90
CA LEU A 8 3.08 -19.74 -6.12
C LEU A 8 3.26 -21.22 -6.54
N LEU A 9 3.94 -21.50 -7.66
CA LEU A 9 4.10 -22.86 -8.18
C LEU A 9 4.69 -23.84 -7.15
N PRO A 10 5.75 -23.51 -6.39
CA PRO A 10 6.27 -24.41 -5.36
C PRO A 10 5.23 -24.82 -4.32
N ILE A 11 4.34 -23.91 -3.94
CA ILE A 11 3.27 -24.16 -2.97
C ILE A 11 2.22 -25.10 -3.56
N ILE A 12 1.85 -24.89 -4.82
CA ILE A 12 0.91 -25.76 -5.55
C ILE A 12 1.49 -27.18 -5.68
N GLU A 13 2.81 -27.29 -5.85
CA GLU A 13 3.56 -28.55 -5.89
C GLU A 13 3.78 -29.18 -4.50
N GLY A 14 3.23 -28.59 -3.43
CA GLY A 14 3.26 -29.14 -2.07
C GLY A 14 4.49 -28.75 -1.24
N GLN A 15 5.33 -27.83 -1.72
CA GLN A 15 6.45 -27.29 -0.93
C GLN A 15 5.92 -26.29 0.10
N GLN A 16 6.30 -26.49 1.36
CA GLN A 16 6.07 -25.47 2.39
C GLN A 16 6.93 -24.24 2.08
N ALA A 17 6.30 -23.08 2.10
CA ALA A 17 6.98 -21.81 1.96
C ALA A 17 6.64 -20.95 3.17
N ASP A 18 7.67 -20.58 3.93
CA ASP A 18 7.54 -19.53 4.93
C ASP A 18 7.46 -18.20 4.19
N ARG A 19 6.28 -17.57 4.22
CA ARG A 19 5.97 -16.38 3.42
C ARG A 19 5.43 -15.28 4.30
N HIS A 20 6.05 -14.12 4.19
CA HIS A 20 5.55 -12.89 4.74
C HIS A 20 4.80 -12.12 3.66
N ILE A 21 3.60 -11.68 3.99
CA ILE A 21 2.80 -10.83 3.11
C ILE A 21 2.87 -9.41 3.66
N PHE A 22 3.17 -8.45 2.80
CA PHE A 22 3.17 -7.04 3.15
C PHE A 22 2.02 -6.31 2.45
N ALA A 23 1.36 -5.40 3.16
CA ALA A 23 0.45 -4.42 2.57
C ALA A 23 0.77 -3.02 3.07
N GLN A 24 0.46 -1.99 2.28
CA GLN A 24 0.77 -0.60 2.60
C GLN A 24 -0.45 0.29 2.35
N ALA A 25 -0.75 1.19 3.29
CA ALA A 25 -1.92 2.07 3.24
C ALA A 25 -1.62 3.45 3.85
N HIS A 26 -0.89 4.30 3.10
CA HIS A 26 -0.33 5.55 3.63
C HIS A 26 -1.33 6.72 3.66
N GLU A 27 -2.29 6.77 2.74
CA GLU A 27 -3.15 7.96 2.55
C GLU A 27 -4.29 8.06 3.57
N ALA A 28 -4.79 6.93 4.07
CA ALA A 28 -5.93 6.92 5.00
C ALA A 28 -5.56 7.44 6.42
N VAL A 29 -4.29 7.29 6.81
CA VAL A 29 -3.80 7.64 8.14
C VAL A 29 -2.93 8.91 8.12
N GLY A 30 -2.45 9.32 6.95
CA GLY A 30 -1.53 10.45 6.81
C GLY A 30 -0.09 10.15 7.24
N ALA A 31 0.21 8.89 7.53
CA ALA A 31 1.52 8.39 7.92
C ALA A 31 1.78 7.03 7.24
N PRO A 32 3.05 6.63 7.07
CA PRO A 32 3.37 5.29 6.60
C PRO A 32 2.71 4.23 7.46
N CYS A 33 1.85 3.42 6.84
CA CYS A 33 1.16 2.31 7.47
C CYS A 33 1.48 1.04 6.71
N ILE A 34 2.14 0.10 7.38
CA ILE A 34 2.67 -1.12 6.79
C ILE A 34 2.14 -2.30 7.61
N MET A 35 1.45 -3.21 6.95
CA MET A 35 1.01 -4.46 7.54
C MET A 35 1.95 -5.58 7.10
N VAL A 36 2.34 -6.44 8.05
CA VAL A 36 2.95 -7.73 7.77
C VAL A 36 2.06 -8.84 8.29
N ARG A 37 1.90 -9.90 7.51
CA ARG A 37 1.27 -11.14 7.93
C ARG A 37 2.26 -12.29 7.83
N GLU A 38 2.38 -13.04 8.91
CA GLU A 38 3.11 -14.30 8.97
C GLU A 38 2.29 -15.34 9.73
N GLY A 39 1.97 -16.44 9.05
CA GLY A 39 1.12 -17.49 9.62
C GLY A 39 -0.22 -16.94 10.12
N ARG A 40 -0.48 -17.18 11.42
CA ARG A 40 -1.68 -16.70 12.13
C ARG A 40 -1.61 -15.23 12.53
N PHE A 41 -0.42 -14.64 12.60
CA PHE A 41 -0.27 -13.28 13.12
C PHE A 41 -0.32 -12.23 12.01
N LYS A 42 -0.99 -11.12 12.32
CA LYS A 42 -1.01 -9.90 11.52
C LYS A 42 -0.56 -8.74 12.40
N TYR A 43 0.40 -7.98 11.92
CA TYR A 43 0.94 -6.81 12.61
C TYR A 43 0.84 -5.57 11.72
N ASN A 44 0.25 -4.50 12.23
CA ASN A 44 0.19 -3.19 11.59
C ASN A 44 1.19 -2.26 12.28
N TYR A 45 2.25 -1.90 11.56
CA TYR A 45 3.13 -0.80 11.91
C TYR A 45 2.52 0.51 11.41
N ILE A 46 2.29 1.44 12.32
CA ILE A 46 1.78 2.77 12.01
C ILE A 46 2.84 3.77 12.48
N HIS A 47 3.51 4.42 11.53
CA HIS A 47 4.64 5.29 11.85
C HIS A 47 4.20 6.45 12.76
N GLY A 48 4.86 6.58 13.93
CA GLY A 48 4.52 7.60 14.93
C GLY A 48 3.28 7.31 15.78
N HIS A 49 2.67 6.13 15.66
CA HIS A 49 1.45 5.76 16.38
C HIS A 49 1.56 4.36 17.02
N PRO A 50 0.68 4.02 17.99
CA PRO A 50 0.65 2.69 18.57
C PRO A 50 0.40 1.61 17.50
N PRO A 51 1.15 0.49 17.53
CA PRO A 51 0.96 -0.58 16.58
C PRO A 51 -0.27 -1.43 16.92
N GLN A 52 -0.59 -2.35 16.02
CA GLN A 52 -1.64 -3.34 16.25
C GLN A 52 -1.11 -4.74 15.94
N LEU A 53 -1.37 -5.70 16.82
CA LEU A 53 -1.05 -7.10 16.66
C LEU A 53 -2.31 -7.94 16.84
N PHE A 54 -2.59 -8.81 15.88
CA PHE A 54 -3.77 -9.67 15.89
C PHE A 54 -3.39 -11.11 15.60
N ASP A 55 -4.07 -12.01 16.28
CA ASP A 55 -4.04 -13.44 16.03
C ASP A 55 -5.27 -13.85 15.23
N LEU A 56 -5.10 -14.09 13.93
CA LEU A 56 -6.20 -14.35 13.01
C LEU A 56 -6.81 -15.75 13.14
N GLU A 57 -6.15 -16.67 13.86
CA GLU A 57 -6.74 -17.99 14.14
C GLU A 57 -7.71 -17.92 15.33
N SER A 58 -7.30 -17.26 16.42
CA SER A 58 -8.17 -17.11 17.60
C SER A 58 -9.13 -15.92 17.50
N ASP A 59 -8.77 -14.90 16.74
CA ASP A 59 -9.55 -13.67 16.56
C ASP A 59 -9.61 -13.25 15.07
N PRO A 60 -10.40 -13.97 14.25
CA PRO A 60 -10.57 -13.65 12.83
C PRO A 60 -11.17 -12.26 12.56
N GLY A 61 -11.78 -11.65 13.57
CA GLY A 61 -12.42 -10.33 13.47
C GLY A 61 -11.52 -9.17 13.91
N GLU A 62 -10.30 -9.44 14.37
CA GLU A 62 -9.32 -8.44 14.79
C GLU A 62 -9.84 -7.51 15.91
N TRP A 63 -10.63 -8.07 16.83
CA TRP A 63 -11.27 -7.31 17.91
C TRP A 63 -10.33 -7.04 19.09
N ASN A 64 -9.30 -7.86 19.27
CA ASN A 64 -8.40 -7.85 20.42
C ASN A 64 -6.99 -7.51 19.96
N ASN A 65 -6.56 -6.28 20.22
CA ASN A 65 -5.19 -5.87 19.95
C ASN A 65 -4.25 -6.45 21.02
N LEU A 66 -3.34 -7.31 20.60
CA LEU A 66 -2.33 -7.97 21.44
C LEU A 66 -1.04 -7.15 21.58
N ALA A 67 -0.91 -6.03 20.87
CA ALA A 67 0.31 -5.22 20.91
C ALA A 67 0.58 -4.69 22.32
N GLY A 68 1.83 -4.79 22.77
CA GLY A 68 2.28 -4.43 24.11
C GLY A 68 1.99 -5.48 25.19
N ALA A 69 1.33 -6.59 24.87
CA ALA A 69 1.17 -7.70 25.82
C ALA A 69 2.50 -8.42 26.03
N ALA A 70 2.83 -8.71 27.30
CA ALA A 70 4.10 -9.38 27.64
C ALA A 70 4.23 -10.78 27.03
N GLU A 71 3.10 -11.48 26.85
CA GLU A 71 3.02 -12.81 26.26
C GLU A 71 3.36 -12.81 24.75
N ASP A 72 3.07 -11.70 24.06
CA ASP A 72 3.25 -11.57 22.60
C ASP A 72 4.45 -10.70 22.20
N ALA A 73 5.22 -10.19 23.18
CA ALA A 73 6.31 -9.24 22.94
C ALA A 73 7.38 -9.74 21.95
N ALA A 74 7.67 -11.04 21.96
CA ALA A 74 8.62 -11.65 21.02
C ALA A 74 8.08 -11.64 19.58
N THR A 75 6.80 -11.99 19.41
CA THR A 75 6.10 -11.95 18.11
C THR A 75 6.01 -10.52 17.59
N GLU A 76 5.62 -9.58 18.44
CA GLU A 76 5.55 -8.16 18.09
C GLU A 76 6.90 -7.63 17.61
N THR A 77 7.97 -7.88 18.37
CA THR A 77 9.33 -7.43 18.04
C THR A 77 9.77 -7.98 16.69
N ARG A 78 9.59 -9.30 16.48
CA ARG A 78 9.99 -9.97 15.25
C ARG A 78 9.24 -9.44 14.02
N LEU A 79 7.93 -9.26 14.12
CA LEU A 79 7.13 -8.72 13.02
C LEU A 79 7.46 -7.25 12.73
N ARG A 80 7.76 -6.47 13.77
CA ARG A 80 8.25 -5.09 13.62
C ARG A 80 9.58 -5.04 12.88
N GLU A 81 10.53 -5.91 13.25
CA GLU A 81 11.84 -6.01 12.59
C GLU A 81 11.71 -6.39 11.11
N LEU A 82 10.85 -7.36 10.77
CA LEU A 82 10.58 -7.71 9.36
C LEU A 82 10.12 -6.51 8.52
N ILE A 83 9.37 -5.59 9.10
CA ILE A 83 8.96 -4.35 8.43
C ILE A 83 10.15 -3.41 8.29
N LEU A 84 10.88 -3.14 9.38
CA LEU A 84 11.96 -2.16 9.40
C LEU A 84 13.20 -2.59 8.61
N ASP A 85 13.40 -3.90 8.43
CA ASP A 85 14.46 -4.45 7.57
C ASP A 85 14.18 -4.22 6.09
N ARG A 86 12.90 -4.14 5.71
CA ARG A 86 12.47 -4.00 4.31
C ARG A 86 12.11 -2.57 3.93
N PHE A 87 11.58 -1.81 4.87
CA PHE A 87 11.03 -0.48 4.64
C PHE A 87 11.70 0.53 5.56
N ASP A 88 11.90 1.75 5.06
CA ASP A 88 12.36 2.89 5.82
C ASP A 88 11.18 3.87 5.98
N PRO A 89 10.43 3.81 7.10
CA PRO A 89 9.23 4.62 7.27
C PRO A 89 9.53 6.12 7.31
N ASP A 90 10.68 6.53 7.85
CA ASP A 90 11.09 7.93 7.90
C ASP A 90 11.31 8.47 6.48
N LYS A 91 12.03 7.72 5.65
CA LYS A 91 12.21 8.05 4.24
C LYS A 91 10.88 8.05 3.48
N MET A 92 10.02 7.06 3.70
CA MET A 92 8.71 7.00 3.05
C MET A 92 7.84 8.20 3.41
N ALA A 93 7.84 8.64 4.67
CA ALA A 93 7.13 9.83 5.11
C ALA A 93 7.66 11.09 4.39
N ALA A 94 8.98 11.26 4.33
CA ALA A 94 9.62 12.39 3.66
C ALA A 94 9.32 12.41 2.15
N ASP A 95 9.46 11.27 1.48
CA ASP A 95 9.21 11.13 0.04
C ASP A 95 7.73 11.38 -0.29
N ASN A 96 6.81 10.93 0.56
CA ASN A 96 5.38 11.18 0.39
C ASN A 96 5.05 12.67 0.52
N LEU A 97 5.59 13.34 1.53
CA LEU A 97 5.39 14.78 1.74
C LEU A 97 5.92 15.60 0.54
N ASP A 98 7.12 15.28 0.07
CA ASP A 98 7.68 15.92 -1.13
C ASP A 98 6.82 15.66 -2.38
N SER A 99 6.31 14.44 -2.56
CA SER A 99 5.38 14.10 -3.64
C SER A 99 4.07 14.90 -3.57
N LEU A 100 3.52 15.12 -2.37
CA LEU A 100 2.33 15.94 -2.17
C LEU A 100 2.58 17.41 -2.58
N TYR A 101 3.73 17.99 -2.21
CA TYR A 101 4.08 19.36 -2.62
C TYR A 101 4.24 19.47 -4.15
N ARG A 102 4.93 18.51 -4.77
CA ARG A 102 5.08 18.48 -6.23
C ARG A 102 3.75 18.35 -6.94
N ARG A 103 2.89 17.41 -6.52
CA ARG A 103 1.55 17.22 -7.11
C ARG A 103 0.67 18.46 -6.93
N ARG A 104 0.73 19.12 -5.77
CA ARG A 104 0.01 20.37 -5.53
C ARG A 104 0.43 21.45 -6.53
N LEU A 105 1.74 21.66 -6.72
CA LEU A 105 2.26 22.64 -7.68
C LEU A 105 1.79 22.33 -9.11
N ILE A 106 1.97 21.07 -9.55
CA ILE A 106 1.58 20.65 -10.90
C ILE A 106 0.07 20.86 -11.11
N ARG A 107 -0.75 20.44 -10.14
CA ARG A 107 -2.20 20.62 -10.16
C ARG A 107 -2.57 22.11 -10.29
N ASP A 108 -1.98 22.98 -9.48
CA ASP A 108 -2.30 24.41 -9.48
C ASP A 108 -1.91 25.07 -10.83
N VAL A 109 -0.79 24.66 -11.43
CA VAL A 109 -0.38 25.08 -12.79
C VAL A 109 -1.36 24.56 -13.84
N MET A 110 -1.74 23.29 -13.77
CA MET A 110 -2.70 22.70 -14.72
C MET A 110 -4.04 23.44 -14.69
N TYR A 111 -4.57 23.76 -13.50
CA TYR A 111 -5.79 24.54 -13.38
C TYR A 111 -5.67 25.94 -13.97
N LYS A 112 -4.55 26.62 -13.74
CA LYS A 112 -4.31 27.97 -14.29
C LYS A 112 -4.28 27.99 -15.82
N HIS A 113 -3.84 26.89 -16.44
CA HIS A 113 -3.64 26.80 -17.89
C HIS A 113 -4.70 25.95 -18.60
N ASP A 114 -5.77 25.54 -17.91
CA ASP A 114 -6.80 24.62 -18.43
C ASP A 114 -6.19 23.35 -19.07
N ALA A 115 -5.08 22.88 -18.51
CA ALA A 115 -4.38 21.71 -19.01
C ALA A 115 -5.00 20.44 -18.42
N SER A 116 -5.29 19.45 -19.29
CA SER A 116 -5.87 18.17 -18.89
C SER A 116 -5.12 17.00 -19.50
N TRP A 117 -5.09 15.89 -18.77
CA TRP A 117 -4.59 14.60 -19.26
C TRP A 117 -5.71 13.80 -19.93
N ASN A 118 -6.95 14.32 -19.89
CA ASN A 118 -8.06 13.71 -20.59
C ASN A 118 -7.83 13.82 -22.09
N HIS A 119 -7.92 12.68 -22.77
CA HIS A 119 -8.02 12.69 -24.21
C HIS A 119 -9.43 13.16 -24.62
N ALA A 120 -9.55 14.41 -25.06
CA ALA A 120 -10.79 14.90 -25.63
C ALA A 120 -10.87 14.46 -27.10
N THR A 121 -11.87 13.64 -27.44
CA THR A 121 -12.21 13.40 -28.84
C THR A 121 -12.99 14.59 -29.38
N THR A 122 -12.53 15.18 -30.48
CA THR A 122 -13.24 16.28 -31.14
C THR A 122 -14.55 15.77 -31.70
N PHE A 123 -15.68 16.31 -31.23
CA PHE A 123 -17.00 16.02 -31.80
C PHE A 123 -17.29 17.00 -32.93
N ASP A 124 -17.28 16.52 -34.18
CA ASP A 124 -17.77 17.24 -35.35
C ASP A 124 -19.25 16.88 -35.62
N PRO A 125 -20.21 17.79 -35.40
CA PRO A 125 -21.63 17.54 -35.63
C PRO A 125 -22.00 17.32 -37.11
N ARG A 126 -21.05 17.54 -38.03
CA ARG A 126 -21.23 17.35 -39.48
C ARG A 126 -20.80 15.95 -39.94
N ARG A 127 -20.18 15.15 -39.07
CA ARG A 127 -19.75 13.79 -39.38
C ARG A 127 -20.78 12.78 -38.91
N GLY A 128 -20.97 11.72 -39.69
CA GLY A 128 -21.82 10.59 -39.29
C GLY A 128 -21.14 9.75 -38.20
N ALA A 129 -21.92 8.92 -37.50
CA ALA A 129 -21.44 8.10 -36.39
C ALA A 129 -20.25 7.18 -36.73
N LEU A 130 -20.14 6.73 -37.99
CA LEU A 130 -19.05 5.88 -38.47
C LEU A 130 -17.72 6.63 -38.71
N ASP A 131 -17.78 7.95 -38.91
CA ASP A 131 -16.61 8.80 -39.26
C ASP A 131 -16.24 9.80 -38.16
N GLN A 132 -17.01 9.81 -37.07
CA GLN A 132 -16.97 10.80 -35.98
C GLN A 132 -15.59 10.97 -35.34
N TYR A 133 -14.83 9.87 -35.22
CA TYR A 133 -13.55 9.83 -34.51
C TYR A 133 -12.40 9.22 -35.33
N ARG A 134 -12.63 8.98 -36.62
CA ARG A 134 -11.56 8.54 -37.54
C ARG A 134 -10.74 9.77 -37.98
N ARG A 135 -9.41 9.63 -37.90
CA ARG A 135 -8.47 10.62 -38.46
C ARG A 135 -8.47 10.56 -39.97
#